data_AF-A0A402BJ86-F1
#
_entry.id   AF-A0A402BJ86-F1
#
_cell.length_a   1.000
_cell.length_b   1.000
_cell.length_c   1.000
_cell.angle_alpha   90.00
_cell.angle_beta   90.00
_cell.angle_gamma   90.00
#
_symmetry.space_group_name_H-M   'P 1'
#
loop_
_entity.id
_entity.type
_entity.pdbx_description
1 polymer ?
#
loop_
_entity_poly.entity_id
_entity_poly.type
_entity_poly.pdbx_seq_one_letter_code
_entity_poly.pdbx_strand_id
1 'polypeptide(L)'
;MPNQKQSLEIITEQYTSLLQNICDIATMYYFLGHFQQARQLLDTGMQLVEDKGVVPEAGGNLLLQSGILQTRSIIYLGHEAGPALATFLQVRSIAETTDNQQLLASVIDWTGQALYYQALNASELEADFSTPLMYFEDALEKRRQLQDERGSCETTFNIGRVYQNMGQDDSAHTYFVKALTLAEQHNYQIQMAEILLHLGSYAQTQGDLEAAMKSMTLGMTMREELNLRVDLPFTYLTIGNLVQKRADMDQAALYYQKAALLAQEMDLPQPYVFALLNISYLHLAQDQPAKALTVIEEALTLAQDNHLQFARTALLAIQQEIQQQSQ
;
A
#
# COMPACT_ATOMS: atom_id res chain seq x y z
N MET A 1 -27.20 45.42 4.88
CA MET A 1 -26.75 44.24 4.11
C MET A 1 -25.63 43.47 4.81
N PRO A 2 -25.87 42.81 5.97
CA PRO A 2 -24.89 41.88 6.56
C PRO A 2 -25.12 40.40 6.15
N ASN A 3 -26.25 40.09 5.49
CA ASN A 3 -26.78 38.72 5.43
C ASN A 3 -26.17 37.81 4.34
N GLN A 4 -25.69 38.37 3.22
CA GLN A 4 -25.16 37.55 2.11
C GLN A 4 -23.76 36.99 2.37
N LYS A 5 -22.88 37.75 3.03
CA LYS A 5 -21.51 37.31 3.32
C LYS A 5 -21.48 36.19 4.35
N GLN A 6 -22.24 36.33 5.43
CA GLN A 6 -22.44 35.26 6.43
C GLN A 6 -23.08 34.01 5.83
N SER A 7 -24.06 34.17 4.92
CA SER A 7 -24.67 33.01 4.25
C SER A 7 -23.66 32.25 3.38
N LEU A 8 -22.77 32.95 2.69
CA LEU A 8 -21.74 32.34 1.82
C LEU A 8 -20.65 31.61 2.64
N GLU A 9 -20.25 32.19 3.78
CA GLU A 9 -19.31 31.59 4.72
C GLU A 9 -19.88 30.28 5.31
N ILE A 10 -21.13 30.29 5.78
CA ILE A 10 -21.79 29.08 6.32
C ILE A 10 -21.92 27.97 5.26
N ILE A 11 -22.28 28.32 4.03
CA ILE A 11 -22.36 27.35 2.92
C ILE A 11 -20.97 26.74 2.68
N THR A 12 -19.92 27.56 2.69
CA THR A 12 -18.55 27.12 2.46
C THR A 12 -18.05 26.14 3.53
N GLU A 13 -18.33 26.40 4.80
CA GLU A 13 -17.98 25.50 5.91
C GLU A 13 -18.71 24.15 5.82
N GLN A 14 -20.00 24.17 5.45
CA GLN A 14 -20.78 22.96 5.27
C GLN A 14 -20.25 22.09 4.13
N TYR A 15 -19.89 22.71 2.99
CA TYR A 15 -19.26 22.00 1.88
C TYR A 15 -17.90 21.43 2.26
N THR A 16 -17.05 22.20 2.95
CA THR A 16 -15.74 21.72 3.41
C THR A 16 -15.89 20.50 4.33
N SER A 17 -16.83 20.56 5.27
CA SER A 17 -17.13 19.45 6.19
C SER A 17 -17.66 18.22 5.44
N LEU A 18 -18.53 18.42 4.44
CA LEU A 18 -19.03 17.34 3.58
C LEU A 18 -17.89 16.64 2.83
N LEU A 19 -17.00 17.41 2.20
CA LEU A 19 -15.87 16.88 1.45
C LEU A 19 -14.90 16.11 2.36
N GLN A 20 -14.65 16.60 3.57
CA GLN A 20 -13.86 15.86 4.55
C GLN A 20 -14.51 14.51 4.91
N ASN A 21 -15.81 14.49 5.16
CA ASN A 21 -16.53 13.23 5.43
C ASN A 21 -16.47 12.25 4.24
N ILE A 22 -16.54 12.76 3.01
CA ILE A 22 -16.37 11.95 1.79
C ILE A 22 -14.98 11.28 1.78
N CYS A 23 -13.92 12.05 2.07
CA CYS A 23 -12.55 11.54 2.20
C CYS A 23 -12.43 10.45 3.29
N ASP A 24 -13.00 10.69 4.47
CA ASP A 24 -12.92 9.78 5.60
C ASP A 24 -13.67 8.46 5.30
N ILE A 25 -14.87 8.54 4.71
CA ILE A 25 -15.64 7.36 4.32
C ILE A 25 -14.96 6.59 3.18
N ALA A 26 -14.40 7.29 2.19
CA ALA A 26 -13.64 6.64 1.12
C ALA A 26 -12.42 5.89 1.68
N THR A 27 -11.75 6.47 2.67
CA THR A 27 -10.64 5.83 3.39
C THR A 27 -11.10 4.58 4.14
N MET A 28 -12.25 4.62 4.81
CA MET A 28 -12.83 3.44 5.46
C MET A 28 -13.20 2.36 4.44
N TYR A 29 -13.82 2.71 3.32
CA TYR A 29 -14.11 1.76 2.24
C TYR A 29 -12.83 1.11 1.72
N TYR A 30 -11.76 1.89 1.52
CA TYR A 30 -10.47 1.33 1.14
C TYR A 30 -9.97 0.29 2.16
N PHE A 31 -9.93 0.61 3.45
CA PHE A 31 -9.43 -0.34 4.46
C PHE A 31 -10.26 -1.62 4.54
N LEU A 32 -11.56 -1.54 4.26
CA LEU A 32 -12.46 -2.69 4.20
C LEU A 32 -12.36 -3.49 2.90
N GLY A 33 -11.59 -3.04 1.91
CA GLY A 33 -11.43 -3.71 0.61
C GLY A 33 -12.35 -3.23 -0.50
N HIS A 34 -13.12 -2.17 -0.29
CA HIS A 34 -14.15 -1.69 -1.19
C HIS A 34 -13.61 -0.58 -2.12
N PHE A 35 -12.64 -0.93 -2.97
CA PHE A 35 -11.96 0.03 -3.86
C PHE A 35 -12.91 0.79 -4.79
N GLN A 36 -13.87 0.10 -5.41
CA GLN A 36 -14.80 0.72 -6.35
C GLN A 36 -15.74 1.71 -5.64
N GLN A 37 -16.24 1.35 -4.46
CA GLN A 37 -17.08 2.22 -3.65
C GLN A 37 -16.31 3.44 -3.15
N ALA A 38 -15.05 3.26 -2.71
CA ALA A 38 -14.18 4.36 -2.33
C ALA A 38 -13.98 5.33 -3.50
N ARG A 39 -13.68 4.81 -4.70
CA ARG A 39 -13.49 5.63 -5.92
C ARG A 39 -14.75 6.37 -6.31
N GLN A 40 -15.88 5.67 -6.40
CA GLN A 40 -17.17 6.27 -6.76
C GLN A 40 -17.55 7.41 -5.81
N LEU A 41 -17.26 7.24 -4.52
CA LEU A 41 -17.53 8.26 -3.52
C LEU A 41 -16.65 9.50 -3.72
N LEU A 42 -15.35 9.31 -3.98
CA LEU A 42 -14.44 10.42 -4.29
C LEU A 42 -14.84 11.14 -5.59
N ASP A 43 -15.21 10.40 -6.64
CA ASP A 43 -15.68 10.96 -7.92
C ASP A 43 -16.96 11.79 -7.72
N THR A 44 -17.88 11.33 -6.87
CA THR A 44 -19.08 12.09 -6.47
C THR A 44 -18.71 13.38 -5.75
N GLY A 45 -17.71 13.32 -4.86
CA GLY A 45 -17.17 14.51 -4.20
C GLY A 45 -16.60 15.52 -5.19
N MET A 46 -15.93 15.05 -6.25
CA MET A 46 -15.30 15.93 -7.25
C MET A 46 -16.36 16.68 -8.07
N GLN A 47 -17.46 16.02 -8.44
CA GLN A 47 -18.59 16.67 -9.10
C GLN A 47 -19.18 17.82 -8.26
N LEU A 48 -19.23 17.66 -6.94
CA LEU A 48 -19.72 18.71 -6.03
C LEU A 48 -18.80 19.94 -6.01
N VAL A 49 -17.49 19.76 -6.19
CA VAL A 49 -16.51 20.86 -6.25
C VAL A 49 -16.71 21.67 -7.53
N GLU A 50 -16.86 21.00 -8.68
CA GLU A 50 -17.01 21.62 -10.00
C GLU A 50 -18.32 22.43 -10.14
N ASP A 51 -19.43 21.93 -9.59
CA ASP A 51 -20.75 22.53 -9.74
C ASP A 51 -21.00 23.77 -8.87
N LYS A 52 -20.20 23.99 -7.81
CA LYS A 52 -20.52 24.95 -6.74
C LYS A 52 -19.47 26.02 -6.49
N GLY A 53 -18.36 26.02 -7.24
CA GLY A 53 -17.29 27.00 -7.08
C GLY A 53 -16.64 26.93 -5.69
N VAL A 54 -16.52 25.72 -5.15
CA VAL A 54 -16.02 25.46 -3.78
C VAL A 54 -14.54 25.83 -3.65
N VAL A 55 -14.12 26.17 -2.42
CA VAL A 55 -12.76 26.58 -2.04
C VAL A 55 -11.71 25.65 -2.67
N PRO A 56 -10.69 26.21 -3.35
CA PRO A 56 -9.62 25.43 -3.98
C PRO A 56 -8.97 24.41 -3.04
N GLU A 57 -8.85 24.75 -1.75
CA GLU A 57 -8.22 23.93 -0.71
C GLU A 57 -8.99 22.64 -0.38
N ALA A 58 -10.31 22.71 -0.23
CA ALA A 58 -11.13 21.52 0.03
C ALA A 58 -11.16 20.57 -1.18
N GLY A 59 -11.13 21.13 -2.39
CA GLY A 59 -10.90 20.37 -3.63
C GLY A 59 -9.51 19.72 -3.67
N GLY A 60 -8.49 20.41 -3.16
CA GLY A 60 -7.12 19.89 -3.05
C GLY A 60 -7.02 18.64 -2.17
N ASN A 61 -7.67 18.64 -1.00
CA ASN A 61 -7.69 17.46 -0.11
C ASN A 61 -8.43 16.27 -0.73
N LEU A 62 -9.55 16.52 -1.41
CA LEU A 62 -10.29 15.47 -2.10
C LEU A 62 -9.48 14.88 -3.27
N LEU A 63 -8.83 15.72 -4.07
CA LEU A 63 -7.92 15.30 -5.13
C LEU A 63 -6.74 14.51 -4.57
N LEU A 64 -6.18 14.92 -3.43
CA LEU A 64 -5.12 14.16 -2.74
C LEU A 64 -5.62 12.75 -2.42
N GLN A 65 -6.80 12.60 -1.81
CA GLN A 65 -7.36 11.28 -1.50
C GLN A 65 -7.63 10.42 -2.74
N SER A 66 -8.04 11.04 -3.85
CA SER A 66 -8.15 10.33 -5.14
C SER A 66 -6.78 9.82 -5.63
N GLY A 67 -5.74 10.66 -5.57
CA GLY A 67 -4.38 10.26 -5.91
C GLY A 67 -3.81 9.17 -4.99
N ILE A 68 -4.16 9.20 -3.70
CA ILE A 68 -3.83 8.15 -2.72
C ILE A 68 -4.46 6.82 -3.11
N LEU A 69 -5.74 6.81 -3.46
CA LEU A 69 -6.43 5.59 -3.87
C LEU A 69 -5.86 5.04 -5.19
N GLN A 70 -5.54 5.91 -6.15
CA GLN A 70 -4.84 5.54 -7.38
C GLN A 70 -3.46 4.93 -7.07
N THR A 71 -2.70 5.53 -6.15
CA THR A 71 -1.39 5.01 -5.72
C THR A 71 -1.52 3.62 -5.09
N ARG A 72 -2.51 3.41 -4.22
CA ARG A 72 -2.78 2.10 -3.60
C ARG A 72 -3.20 1.06 -4.63
N SER A 73 -3.90 1.44 -5.69
CA SER A 73 -4.29 0.51 -6.74
C SER A 73 -3.11 -0.09 -7.51
N ILE A 74 -1.92 0.53 -7.47
CA ILE A 74 -0.70 0.01 -8.10
C ILE A 74 -0.29 -1.34 -7.51
N ILE A 75 -0.41 -1.51 -6.19
CA ILE A 75 0.04 -2.71 -5.46
C ILE A 75 -1.03 -3.77 -5.22
N TYR A 76 -2.30 -3.43 -5.44
CA TYR A 76 -3.43 -4.33 -5.22
C TYR A 76 -4.07 -4.77 -6.53
N LEU A 77 -4.17 -3.85 -7.49
CA LEU A 77 -4.89 -4.04 -8.74
C LEU A 77 -3.98 -4.09 -9.98
N GLY A 78 -2.66 -3.86 -9.82
CA GLY A 78 -1.71 -3.85 -10.94
C GLY A 78 -1.77 -2.60 -11.82
N HIS A 79 -2.35 -1.50 -11.34
CA HIS A 79 -2.43 -0.26 -12.10
C HIS A 79 -1.08 0.46 -12.23
N GLU A 80 -0.97 1.35 -13.21
CA GLU A 80 0.22 2.18 -13.42
C GLU A 80 0.21 3.43 -12.52
N ALA A 81 1.40 3.99 -12.26
CA ALA A 81 1.56 5.18 -11.43
C ALA A 81 1.15 6.49 -12.14
N GLY A 82 1.07 6.51 -13.47
CA GLY A 82 0.82 7.70 -14.28
C GLY A 82 -0.41 8.52 -13.85
N PRO A 83 -1.60 7.91 -13.67
CA PRO A 83 -2.79 8.61 -13.18
C PRO A 83 -2.59 9.28 -11.82
N ALA A 84 -1.95 8.59 -10.86
CA ALA A 84 -1.68 9.13 -9.53
C ALA A 84 -0.74 10.35 -9.61
N LEU A 85 0.34 10.24 -10.37
CA LEU A 85 1.30 11.34 -10.56
C LEU A 85 0.66 12.56 -11.22
N ALA A 86 -0.22 12.35 -12.21
CA ALA A 86 -0.97 13.43 -12.84
C ALA A 86 -1.92 14.14 -11.85
N THR A 87 -2.59 13.37 -10.99
CA THR A 87 -3.43 13.92 -9.91
C THR A 87 -2.58 14.72 -8.91
N PHE A 88 -1.41 14.22 -8.51
CA PHE A 88 -0.53 14.91 -7.57
C PHE A 88 0.06 16.22 -8.13
N LEU A 89 0.28 16.33 -9.44
CA LEU A 89 0.64 17.62 -10.05
C LEU A 89 -0.45 18.68 -9.87
N GLN A 90 -1.73 18.28 -9.96
CA GLN A 90 -2.85 19.19 -9.73
C GLN A 90 -2.94 19.59 -8.26
N VAL A 91 -2.82 18.62 -7.34
CA VAL A 91 -2.83 18.86 -5.90
C VAL A 91 -1.69 19.80 -5.50
N ARG A 92 -0.49 19.60 -6.05
CA ARG A 92 0.67 20.47 -5.80
C ARG A 92 0.43 21.90 -6.28
N SER A 93 -0.13 22.08 -7.48
CA SER A 93 -0.49 23.40 -7.99
C SER A 93 -1.50 24.11 -7.07
N ILE A 94 -2.50 23.38 -6.57
CA ILE A 94 -3.45 23.92 -5.58
C ILE A 94 -2.71 24.32 -4.30
N ALA A 95 -1.89 23.43 -3.73
CA ALA A 95 -1.14 23.70 -2.51
C ALA A 95 -0.23 24.94 -2.62
N GLU A 96 0.44 25.11 -3.76
CA GLU A 96 1.32 26.26 -4.02
C GLU A 96 0.52 27.56 -4.21
N THR A 97 -0.62 27.50 -4.91
CA THR A 97 -1.47 28.69 -5.14
C THR A 97 -2.25 29.14 -3.90
N THR A 98 -2.55 28.22 -2.97
CA THR A 98 -3.21 28.53 -1.69
C THR A 98 -2.24 28.73 -0.53
N ASP A 99 -0.92 28.57 -0.75
CA ASP A 99 0.11 28.56 0.29
C ASP A 99 -0.17 27.54 1.42
N ASN A 100 -0.76 26.40 1.07
CA ASN A 100 -1.06 25.33 2.01
C ASN A 100 0.15 24.38 2.13
N GLN A 101 0.97 24.63 3.15
CA GLN A 101 2.19 23.86 3.42
C GLN A 101 1.91 22.41 3.86
N GLN A 102 0.81 22.15 4.56
CA GLN A 102 0.41 20.79 4.97
C GLN A 102 0.03 19.92 3.76
N LEU A 103 -0.75 20.47 2.83
CA LEU A 103 -1.12 19.82 1.58
C LEU A 103 0.12 19.60 0.71
N LEU A 104 1.02 20.59 0.65
CA LEU A 104 2.28 20.49 -0.09
C LEU A 104 3.16 19.35 0.47
N ALA A 105 3.33 19.26 1.79
CA ALA A 105 4.11 18.19 2.41
C ALA A 105 3.49 16.81 2.13
N SER A 106 2.16 16.71 2.19
CA SER A 106 1.43 15.47 1.93
C SER A 106 1.52 15.01 0.48
N VAL A 107 1.39 15.92 -0.50
CA VAL A 107 1.47 15.54 -1.92
C VAL A 107 2.89 15.15 -2.33
N ILE A 108 3.92 15.74 -1.73
CA ILE A 108 5.32 15.37 -1.97
C ILE A 108 5.55 13.93 -1.47
N ASP A 109 5.11 13.62 -0.25
CA ASP A 109 5.21 12.27 0.34
C ASP A 109 4.50 11.22 -0.53
N TRP A 110 3.27 11.50 -0.95
CA TRP A 110 2.49 10.57 -1.78
C TRP A 110 3.00 10.45 -3.22
N THR A 111 3.63 11.50 -3.75
CA THR A 111 4.38 11.39 -5.02
C THR A 111 5.55 10.43 -4.87
N GLY A 112 6.31 10.53 -3.77
CA GLY A 112 7.34 9.56 -3.41
C GLY A 112 6.79 8.13 -3.31
N GLN A 113 5.61 7.97 -2.70
CA GLN A 113 4.95 6.67 -2.56
C GLN A 113 4.53 6.04 -3.91
N ALA A 114 3.99 6.84 -4.84
CA ALA A 114 3.64 6.36 -6.18
C ALA A 114 4.88 5.95 -6.98
N LEU A 115 5.96 6.74 -6.91
CA LEU A 115 7.23 6.41 -7.56
C LEU A 115 7.89 5.19 -6.93
N TYR A 116 7.80 5.02 -5.61
CA TYR A 116 8.27 3.82 -4.94
C TYR A 116 7.53 2.57 -5.43
N TYR A 117 6.21 2.62 -5.57
CA TYR A 117 5.44 1.49 -6.12
C TYR A 117 5.73 1.24 -7.60
N GLN A 118 5.98 2.28 -8.38
CA GLN A 118 6.47 2.13 -9.74
C GLN A 118 7.82 1.41 -9.77
N ALA A 119 8.76 1.79 -8.89
CA ALA A 119 10.08 1.15 -8.80
C ALA A 119 9.99 -0.32 -8.37
N LEU A 120 9.09 -0.66 -7.44
CA LEU A 120 8.85 -2.06 -7.04
C LEU A 120 8.33 -2.94 -8.18
N ASN A 121 7.55 -2.38 -9.10
CA ASN A 121 7.00 -3.10 -10.26
C ASN A 121 7.94 -3.08 -11.48
N ALA A 122 9.03 -2.32 -11.43
CA ALA A 122 10.02 -2.24 -12.50
C ALA A 122 10.96 -3.46 -12.49
N SER A 123 11.66 -3.69 -13.60
CA SER A 123 12.75 -4.67 -13.62
C SER A 123 13.92 -4.21 -12.75
N GLU A 124 14.76 -5.14 -12.27
CA GLU A 124 15.93 -4.79 -11.42
C GLU A 124 16.85 -3.74 -12.06
N LEU A 125 16.95 -3.71 -13.40
CA LEU A 125 17.77 -2.75 -14.15
C LEU A 125 17.13 -1.37 -14.27
N GLU A 126 15.81 -1.27 -14.10
CA GLU A 126 15.01 -0.05 -14.28
C GLU A 126 14.49 0.53 -12.96
N ALA A 127 14.56 -0.24 -11.88
CA ALA A 127 14.09 0.18 -10.56
C ALA A 127 14.94 1.35 -10.02
N ASP A 128 14.32 2.52 -9.92
CA ASP A 128 14.93 3.71 -9.32
C ASP A 128 14.32 4.00 -7.95
N PHE A 129 15.07 3.61 -6.92
CA PHE A 129 14.74 3.91 -5.53
C PHE A 129 15.30 5.26 -5.05
N SER A 130 16.18 5.91 -5.83
CA SER A 130 16.79 7.20 -5.45
C SER A 130 15.80 8.37 -5.58
N THR A 131 14.94 8.36 -6.60
CA THR A 131 13.92 9.39 -6.77
C THR A 131 12.88 9.36 -5.63
N PRO A 132 12.24 8.23 -5.27
CA PRO A 132 11.36 8.16 -4.10
C PRO A 132 12.02 8.63 -2.81
N LEU A 133 13.30 8.26 -2.58
CA LEU A 133 14.05 8.69 -1.41
C LEU A 133 14.12 10.23 -1.32
N MET A 134 14.46 10.88 -2.43
CA MET A 134 14.52 12.36 -2.49
C MET A 134 13.17 13.01 -2.16
N TYR A 135 12.05 12.45 -2.65
CA TYR A 135 10.71 12.94 -2.30
C TYR A 135 10.39 12.75 -0.82
N PHE A 136 10.71 11.58 -0.25
CA PHE A 136 10.48 11.34 1.17
C PHE A 136 11.37 12.22 2.07
N GLU A 137 12.62 12.48 1.69
CA GLU A 137 13.50 13.38 2.45
C GLU A 137 12.98 14.82 2.44
N ASP A 138 12.50 15.32 1.29
CA ASP A 138 11.87 16.65 1.20
C ASP A 138 10.57 16.72 2.02
N ALA A 139 9.70 15.70 1.88
CA ALA A 139 8.47 15.62 2.67
C ALA A 139 8.74 15.58 4.18
N LEU A 140 9.74 14.83 4.62
CA LEU A 140 10.10 14.70 6.04
C LEU A 140 10.59 16.04 6.62
N GLU A 141 11.41 16.77 5.87
CA GLU A 141 11.89 18.09 6.31
C GLU A 141 10.72 19.08 6.45
N LYS A 142 9.79 19.10 5.48
CA LYS A 142 8.57 19.92 5.57
C LYS A 142 7.70 19.51 6.75
N ARG A 143 7.47 18.21 6.95
CA ARG A 143 6.66 17.69 8.06
C ARG A 143 7.25 18.05 9.42
N ARG A 144 8.58 18.04 9.57
CA ARG A 144 9.27 18.51 10.79
C ARG A 144 9.06 19.99 11.04
N GLN A 145 9.17 20.83 10.01
CA GLN A 145 8.91 22.27 10.13
C GLN A 145 7.45 22.55 10.54
N LEU A 146 6.53 21.72 10.08
CA LEU A 146 5.10 21.78 10.41
C LEU A 146 4.75 21.11 11.75
N GLN A 147 5.69 20.44 12.41
CA GLN A 147 5.45 19.60 13.60
C GLN A 147 4.37 18.53 13.37
N ASP A 148 4.30 18.01 12.14
CA ASP A 148 3.42 16.90 11.77
C ASP A 148 4.10 15.58 12.17
N GLU A 149 3.89 15.16 13.43
CA GLU A 149 4.50 13.94 13.98
C GLU A 149 3.98 12.67 13.32
N ARG A 150 2.69 12.64 12.94
CA ARG A 150 2.09 11.49 12.25
C ARG A 150 2.68 11.34 10.86
N GLY A 151 2.71 12.42 10.08
CA GLY A 151 3.34 12.42 8.78
C GLY A 151 4.83 12.10 8.88
N SER A 152 5.53 12.65 9.87
CA SER A 152 6.97 12.37 10.07
C SER A 152 7.21 10.88 10.35
N CYS A 153 6.35 10.24 11.13
CA CYS A 153 6.37 8.80 11.37
C CYS A 153 6.17 8.01 10.06
N GLU A 154 5.14 8.34 9.28
CA GLU A 154 4.81 7.68 8.01
C GLU A 154 5.95 7.83 6.99
N THR A 155 6.50 9.04 6.81
CA THR A 155 7.61 9.28 5.89
C THR A 155 8.90 8.60 6.35
N THR A 156 9.19 8.61 7.65
CA THR A 156 10.38 7.92 8.22
C THR A 156 10.30 6.43 7.94
N PHE A 157 9.12 5.83 8.09
CA PHE A 157 8.88 4.43 7.74
C PHE A 157 9.09 4.18 6.24
N ASN A 158 8.56 5.06 5.38
CA ASN A 158 8.73 4.94 3.92
C ASN A 158 10.19 5.02 3.49
N ILE A 159 11.00 5.90 4.09
CA ILE A 159 12.46 5.94 3.87
C ILE A 159 13.10 4.58 4.22
N GLY A 160 12.69 3.97 5.33
CA GLY A 160 13.14 2.62 5.70
C GLY A 160 12.82 1.57 4.63
N ARG A 161 11.62 1.62 4.03
CA ARG A 161 11.24 0.73 2.92
C ARG A 161 12.12 0.94 1.69
N VAL A 162 12.47 2.18 1.38
CA VAL A 162 13.39 2.47 0.26
C VAL A 162 14.75 1.84 0.52
N TYR A 163 15.34 2.05 1.70
CA TYR A 163 16.62 1.43 2.06
C TYR A 163 16.57 -0.10 2.04
N GLN A 164 15.46 -0.69 2.49
CA GLN A 164 15.26 -2.14 2.44
C GLN A 164 15.33 -2.66 0.99
N ASN A 165 14.68 -1.98 0.05
CA ASN A 165 14.70 -2.40 -1.37
C ASN A 165 16.02 -2.08 -2.08
N MET A 166 16.81 -1.15 -1.56
CA MET A 166 18.20 -0.95 -1.99
C MET A 166 19.17 -2.00 -1.40
N GLY A 167 18.69 -2.95 -0.60
CA GLY A 167 19.52 -3.94 0.09
C GLY A 167 20.34 -3.38 1.26
N GLN A 168 20.01 -2.19 1.75
CA GLN A 168 20.67 -1.53 2.88
C GLN A 168 19.92 -1.82 4.18
N ASP A 169 19.94 -3.09 4.60
CA ASP A 169 19.14 -3.61 5.71
C ASP A 169 19.38 -2.88 7.05
N ASP A 170 20.63 -2.53 7.37
CA ASP A 170 20.97 -1.81 8.61
C ASP A 170 20.39 -0.39 8.64
N SER A 171 20.44 0.30 7.49
CA SER A 171 19.82 1.61 7.31
C SER A 171 18.31 1.48 7.45
N ALA A 172 17.70 0.51 6.77
CA ALA A 172 16.27 0.24 6.84
C ALA A 172 15.81 0.01 8.28
N HIS A 173 16.50 -0.87 9.01
CA HIS A 173 16.24 -1.15 10.43
C HIS A 173 16.30 0.11 11.28
N THR A 174 17.31 0.96 11.08
CA THR A 174 17.46 2.23 11.80
C THR A 174 16.25 3.13 11.59
N TYR A 175 15.75 3.25 10.36
CA TYR A 175 14.56 4.05 10.05
C TYR A 175 13.27 3.42 10.58
N PHE A 176 13.12 2.10 10.51
CA PHE A 176 11.97 1.40 11.09
C PHE A 176 11.89 1.56 12.60
N VAL A 177 13.01 1.46 13.33
CA VAL A 177 13.03 1.68 14.78
C VAL A 177 12.68 3.13 15.13
N LYS A 178 13.18 4.11 14.37
CA LYS A 178 12.80 5.53 14.56
C LYS A 178 11.31 5.74 14.35
N ALA A 179 10.73 5.18 13.28
CA ALA A 179 9.30 5.27 13.01
C ALA A 179 8.49 4.57 14.11
N LEU A 180 8.90 3.39 14.57
CA LEU A 180 8.22 2.67 15.65
C LEU A 180 8.23 3.49 16.94
N THR A 181 9.35 4.12 17.28
CA THR A 181 9.47 4.97 18.47
C THR A 181 8.47 6.13 18.43
N LEU A 182 8.35 6.81 17.29
CA LEU A 182 7.34 7.87 17.11
C LEU A 182 5.92 7.31 17.22
N ALA A 183 5.67 6.16 16.59
CA ALA A 183 4.37 5.52 16.59
C ALA A 183 3.93 5.09 18.01
N GLU A 184 4.85 4.57 18.83
CA GLU A 184 4.60 4.23 20.23
C GLU A 184 4.36 5.47 21.09
N GLN A 185 5.18 6.51 20.92
CA GLN A 185 5.05 7.77 21.68
C GLN A 185 3.69 8.45 21.48
N HIS A 186 3.14 8.36 20.27
CA HIS A 186 1.90 9.03 19.89
C HIS A 186 0.71 8.07 19.67
N ASN A 187 0.88 6.77 19.94
CA ASN A 187 -0.13 5.74 19.76
C ASN A 187 -0.70 5.65 18.31
N TYR A 188 0.17 5.69 17.32
CA TYR A 188 -0.17 5.55 15.90
C TYR A 188 -0.31 4.08 15.49
N GLN A 189 -1.41 3.45 15.93
CA GLN A 189 -1.59 1.99 15.85
C GLN A 189 -1.53 1.42 14.43
N ILE A 190 -2.05 2.14 13.42
CA ILE A 190 -1.98 1.73 12.01
C ILE A 190 -0.51 1.63 11.56
N GLN A 191 0.28 2.67 11.86
CA GLN A 191 1.71 2.71 11.53
C GLN A 191 2.48 1.61 12.28
N MET A 192 2.21 1.41 13.57
CA MET A 192 2.85 0.36 14.37
C MET A 192 2.66 -1.02 13.73
N ALA A 193 1.43 -1.35 13.32
CA ALA A 193 1.10 -2.63 12.73
C ALA A 193 1.92 -2.93 11.47
N GLU A 194 2.11 -1.93 10.61
CA GLU A 194 2.90 -2.04 9.40
C GLU A 194 4.41 -2.11 9.68
N ILE A 195 4.93 -1.24 10.55
CA ILE A 195 6.36 -1.20 10.92
C ILE A 195 6.80 -2.54 11.53
N LEU A 196 5.96 -3.16 12.35
CA LEU A 196 6.25 -4.46 12.99
C LEU A 196 6.43 -5.60 11.98
N LEU A 197 5.73 -5.57 10.85
CA LEU A 197 5.92 -6.57 9.78
C LEU A 197 7.28 -6.39 9.11
N HIS A 198 7.71 -5.16 8.87
CA HIS A 198 9.02 -4.86 8.28
C HIS A 198 10.19 -5.16 9.24
N LEU A 199 10.04 -4.85 10.53
CA LEU A 199 11.01 -5.27 11.55
C LEU A 199 11.09 -6.80 11.68
N GLY A 200 9.96 -7.49 11.55
CA GLY A 200 9.94 -8.94 11.49
C GLY A 200 10.66 -9.49 10.26
N SER A 201 10.48 -8.84 9.11
CA SER A 201 11.20 -9.19 7.88
C SER A 201 12.71 -8.98 8.03
N TYR A 202 13.14 -7.89 8.67
CA TYR A 202 14.55 -7.69 9.01
C TYR A 202 15.08 -8.80 9.95
N ALA A 203 14.36 -9.15 11.02
CA ALA A 203 14.77 -10.26 11.90
C ALA A 203 14.90 -11.58 11.13
N GLN A 204 14.01 -11.83 10.17
CA GLN A 204 14.09 -12.97 9.27
C GLN A 204 15.35 -12.93 8.38
N THR A 205 15.76 -11.77 7.85
CA THR A 205 17.00 -11.66 7.05
C THR A 205 18.24 -11.91 7.90
N GLN A 206 18.20 -11.55 9.18
CA GLN A 206 19.25 -11.87 10.16
C GLN A 206 19.23 -13.33 10.65
N GLY A 207 18.24 -14.13 10.23
CA GLY A 207 18.09 -15.53 10.61
C GLY A 207 17.42 -15.75 11.97
N ASP A 208 16.97 -14.69 12.65
CA ASP A 208 16.20 -14.79 13.89
C ASP A 208 14.72 -15.00 13.58
N LEU A 209 14.38 -16.26 13.28
CA LEU A 209 13.02 -16.67 12.92
C LEU A 209 12.03 -16.52 14.09
N GLU A 210 12.50 -16.57 15.34
CA GLU A 210 11.65 -16.40 16.52
C GLU A 210 11.23 -14.95 16.70
N ALA A 211 12.18 -14.02 16.65
CA ALA A 211 11.90 -12.59 16.68
C ALA A 211 11.04 -12.16 15.49
N ALA A 212 11.32 -12.69 14.30
CA ALA A 212 10.51 -12.46 13.10
C ALA A 212 9.05 -12.86 13.33
N MET A 213 8.81 -14.08 13.83
CA MET A 213 7.45 -14.59 14.07
C MET A 213 6.72 -13.74 15.10
N LYS A 214 7.39 -13.37 16.20
CA LYS A 214 6.80 -12.53 17.24
C LYS A 214 6.38 -11.17 16.69
N SER A 215 7.27 -10.48 15.98
CA SER A 215 7.03 -9.15 15.43
C SER A 215 5.92 -9.17 14.37
N MET A 216 5.99 -10.10 13.41
CA MET A 216 4.99 -10.22 12.35
C MET A 216 3.61 -10.62 12.88
N THR A 217 3.55 -11.53 13.86
CA THR A 217 2.28 -11.95 14.48
C THR A 217 1.62 -10.79 15.20
N LEU A 218 2.39 -9.98 15.94
CA LEU A 218 1.85 -8.79 16.60
C LEU A 218 1.29 -7.80 15.58
N GLY A 219 2.04 -7.49 14.51
CA GLY A 219 1.58 -6.61 13.45
C GLY A 219 0.30 -7.12 12.75
N MET A 220 0.21 -8.44 12.50
CA MET A 220 -0.99 -9.07 11.96
C MET A 220 -2.20 -8.94 12.89
N THR A 221 -2.05 -9.27 14.17
CA THR A 221 -3.14 -9.15 15.15
C THR A 221 -3.63 -7.71 15.25
N MET A 222 -2.72 -6.72 15.22
CA MET A 222 -3.12 -5.31 15.17
C MET A 222 -3.92 -4.98 13.90
N ARG A 223 -3.50 -5.47 12.72
CA ARG A 223 -4.28 -5.27 11.48
C ARG A 223 -5.67 -5.89 11.55
N GLU A 224 -5.80 -7.08 12.16
CA GLU A 224 -7.09 -7.74 12.39
C GLU A 224 -7.98 -6.91 13.33
N GLU A 225 -7.46 -6.48 14.47
CA GLU A 225 -8.19 -5.68 15.47
C GLU A 225 -8.63 -4.31 14.93
N LEU A 226 -7.80 -3.69 14.10
CA LEU A 226 -8.07 -2.40 13.45
C LEU A 226 -8.95 -2.52 12.20
N ASN A 227 -9.33 -3.73 11.78
CA ASN A 227 -10.08 -3.99 10.55
C ASN A 227 -9.40 -3.46 9.28
N LEU A 228 -8.06 -3.53 9.22
CA LEU A 228 -7.27 -3.19 8.04
C LEU A 228 -7.29 -4.33 7.02
N ARG A 229 -8.50 -4.72 6.58
CA ARG A 229 -8.75 -5.93 5.76
C ARG A 229 -7.94 -5.94 4.47
N VAL A 230 -7.78 -4.79 3.83
CA VAL A 230 -7.01 -4.65 2.57
C VAL A 230 -5.54 -5.07 2.69
N ASP A 231 -4.96 -4.93 3.88
CA ASP A 231 -3.55 -5.25 4.11
C ASP A 231 -3.35 -6.71 4.54
N LEU A 232 -4.41 -7.42 4.96
CA LEU A 232 -4.32 -8.78 5.48
C LEU A 232 -3.85 -9.81 4.45
N PRO A 233 -4.24 -9.79 3.15
CA PRO A 233 -3.75 -10.77 2.19
C PRO A 233 -2.22 -10.82 2.10
N PHE A 234 -1.56 -9.68 1.92
CA PHE A 234 -0.09 -9.62 1.93
C PHE A 234 0.52 -9.97 3.28
N THR A 235 -0.17 -9.65 4.38
CA THR A 235 0.25 -10.04 5.74
C THR A 235 0.29 -11.56 5.87
N TYR A 236 -0.76 -12.25 5.45
CA TYR A 236 -0.84 -13.71 5.47
C TYR A 236 0.20 -14.35 4.55
N LEU A 237 0.45 -13.79 3.36
CA LEU A 237 1.55 -14.27 2.49
C LEU A 237 2.90 -14.16 3.19
N THR A 238 3.18 -13.02 3.82
CA THR A 238 4.44 -12.76 4.52
C THR A 238 4.66 -13.76 5.66
N ILE A 239 3.62 -14.00 6.48
CA ILE A 239 3.69 -14.96 7.58
C ILE A 239 3.75 -16.39 7.06
N GLY A 240 2.99 -16.74 6.01
CA GLY A 240 3.04 -18.04 5.36
C GLY A 240 4.45 -18.38 4.89
N ASN A 241 5.16 -17.43 4.27
CA ASN A 241 6.55 -17.59 3.86
C ASN A 241 7.50 -17.79 5.04
N LEU A 242 7.29 -17.08 6.15
CA LEU A 242 8.10 -17.25 7.35
C LEU A 242 7.88 -18.63 7.99
N VAL A 243 6.63 -19.07 8.08
CA VAL A 243 6.24 -20.40 8.59
C VAL A 243 6.78 -21.51 7.70
N GLN A 244 6.74 -21.33 6.37
CA GLN A 244 7.35 -22.25 5.42
C GLN A 244 8.87 -22.38 5.64
N LYS A 245 9.59 -21.27 5.89
CA LYS A 245 11.03 -21.32 6.24
C LYS A 245 11.32 -22.07 7.54
N ARG A 246 10.34 -22.19 8.43
CA ARG A 246 10.41 -23.03 9.65
C ARG A 246 10.03 -24.49 9.40
N ALA A 247 9.84 -24.88 8.13
CA ALA A 247 9.46 -26.22 7.68
C ALA A 247 8.06 -26.70 8.13
N ASP A 248 7.17 -25.78 8.52
CA ASP A 248 5.77 -26.11 8.81
C ASP A 248 4.90 -25.86 7.57
N MET A 249 4.87 -26.84 6.67
CA MET A 249 4.17 -26.74 5.39
C MET A 249 2.65 -26.67 5.54
N ASP A 250 2.09 -27.34 6.56
CA ASP A 250 0.64 -27.36 6.80
C ASP A 250 0.15 -25.98 7.27
N GLN A 251 0.88 -25.37 8.20
CA GLN A 251 0.53 -24.03 8.67
C GLN A 251 0.77 -22.97 7.58
N ALA A 252 1.83 -23.10 6.77
CA ALA A 252 2.05 -22.22 5.62
C ALA A 252 0.88 -22.29 4.61
N ALA A 253 0.39 -23.51 4.31
CA ALA A 253 -0.75 -23.72 3.43
C ALA A 253 -2.01 -22.99 3.92
N LEU A 254 -2.29 -23.03 5.23
CA LEU A 254 -3.43 -22.32 5.82
C LEU A 254 -3.32 -20.80 5.63
N TYR A 255 -2.13 -20.22 5.78
CA TYR A 255 -1.93 -18.79 5.56
C TYR A 255 -2.08 -18.40 4.09
N TYR A 256 -1.54 -19.18 3.16
CA TYR A 256 -1.72 -18.90 1.74
C TYR A 256 -3.18 -19.03 1.30
N GLN A 257 -3.92 -20.01 1.85
CA GLN A 257 -5.36 -20.14 1.59
C GLN A 257 -6.16 -18.97 2.16
N LYS A 258 -5.84 -18.50 3.38
CA LYS A 258 -6.44 -17.28 3.95
C LYS A 258 -6.18 -16.05 3.08
N ALA A 259 -4.94 -15.90 2.59
CA ALA A 259 -4.58 -14.82 1.67
C ALA A 259 -5.40 -14.88 0.39
N ALA A 260 -5.48 -16.07 -0.22
CA ALA A 260 -6.19 -16.30 -1.47
C ALA A 260 -7.68 -15.98 -1.34
N LEU A 261 -8.34 -16.53 -0.30
CA LEU A 261 -9.77 -16.35 -0.07
C LEU A 261 -10.13 -14.87 0.15
N LEU A 262 -9.36 -14.17 0.97
CA LEU A 262 -9.64 -12.76 1.27
C LEU A 262 -9.34 -11.86 0.07
N ALA A 263 -8.24 -12.13 -0.66
CA ALA A 263 -7.92 -11.38 -1.88
C ALA A 263 -8.98 -11.58 -2.96
N GLN A 264 -9.50 -12.80 -3.11
CA GLN A 264 -10.59 -13.10 -4.03
C GLN A 264 -11.90 -12.42 -3.62
N GLU A 265 -12.27 -12.45 -2.33
CA GLU A 265 -13.48 -11.79 -1.81
C GLU A 265 -13.48 -10.28 -2.10
N MET A 266 -12.30 -9.66 -2.10
CA MET A 266 -12.11 -8.22 -2.22
C MET A 266 -11.67 -7.77 -3.63
N ASP A 267 -11.66 -8.68 -4.60
CA ASP A 267 -11.22 -8.42 -5.98
C ASP A 267 -9.81 -7.80 -6.04
N LEU A 268 -8.87 -8.35 -5.28
CA LEU A 268 -7.46 -7.92 -5.20
C LEU A 268 -6.57 -8.88 -6.00
N PRO A 269 -6.42 -8.70 -7.32
CA PRO A 269 -5.76 -9.66 -8.19
C PRO A 269 -4.29 -9.88 -7.82
N GLN A 270 -3.57 -8.85 -7.38
CA GLN A 270 -2.14 -8.97 -7.11
C GLN A 270 -1.82 -9.89 -5.92
N PRO A 271 -2.35 -9.67 -4.70
CA PRO A 271 -2.16 -10.64 -3.62
C PRO A 271 -2.82 -11.99 -3.92
N TYR A 272 -3.90 -12.06 -4.71
CA TYR A 272 -4.51 -13.33 -5.09
C TYR A 272 -3.55 -14.18 -5.94
N VAL A 273 -2.98 -13.62 -7.00
CA VAL A 273 -1.99 -14.28 -7.86
C VAL A 273 -0.77 -14.72 -7.05
N PHE A 274 -0.27 -13.90 -6.13
CA PHE A 274 0.84 -14.30 -5.27
C PHE A 274 0.48 -15.43 -4.29
N ALA A 275 -0.76 -15.50 -3.81
CA ALA A 275 -1.23 -16.63 -3.02
C ALA A 275 -1.25 -17.92 -3.84
N LEU A 276 -1.78 -17.86 -5.07
CA LEU A 276 -1.79 -18.99 -5.99
C LEU A 276 -0.37 -19.45 -6.33
N LEU A 277 0.57 -18.52 -6.57
CA LEU A 277 1.98 -18.83 -6.78
C LEU A 277 2.59 -19.65 -5.63
N ASN A 278 2.34 -19.22 -4.38
CA ASN A 278 2.83 -19.94 -3.20
C ASN A 278 2.14 -21.31 -3.02
N ILE A 279 0.85 -21.41 -3.32
CA ILE A 279 0.11 -22.68 -3.30
C ILE A 279 0.66 -23.64 -4.37
N SER A 280 1.01 -23.15 -5.56
CA SER A 280 1.67 -23.96 -6.59
C SER A 280 2.99 -24.54 -6.11
N TYR A 281 3.83 -23.73 -5.44
CA TYR A 281 5.07 -24.23 -4.84
C TYR A 281 4.82 -25.31 -3.77
N LEU A 282 3.77 -25.17 -2.95
CA LEU A 282 3.40 -26.21 -1.99
C LEU A 282 3.00 -27.52 -2.69
N HIS A 283 2.24 -27.46 -3.77
CA HIS A 283 1.90 -28.65 -4.54
C HIS A 283 3.12 -29.34 -5.14
N LEU A 284 4.11 -28.57 -5.62
CA LEU A 284 5.37 -29.13 -6.10
C LEU A 284 6.18 -29.79 -4.97
N ALA A 285 6.26 -29.15 -3.80
CA ALA A 285 6.91 -29.73 -2.63
C ALA A 285 6.24 -31.03 -2.15
N GLN A 286 4.96 -31.23 -2.47
CA GLN A 286 4.18 -32.43 -2.16
C GLN A 286 4.17 -33.48 -3.30
N ASP A 287 5.01 -33.31 -4.33
CA ASP A 287 5.06 -34.17 -5.52
C ASP A 287 3.71 -34.27 -6.26
N GLN A 288 3.00 -33.14 -6.36
CA GLN A 288 1.70 -33.01 -7.01
C GLN A 288 1.74 -32.02 -8.20
N PRO A 289 2.58 -32.27 -9.24
CA PRO A 289 2.78 -31.34 -10.35
C PRO A 289 1.51 -31.06 -11.16
N ALA A 290 0.59 -32.03 -11.28
CA ALA A 290 -0.68 -31.83 -11.97
C ALA A 290 -1.57 -30.78 -11.26
N LYS A 291 -1.62 -30.79 -9.93
CA LYS A 291 -2.36 -29.77 -9.16
C LYS A 291 -1.67 -28.42 -9.24
N ALA A 292 -0.34 -28.40 -9.16
CA ALA A 292 0.43 -27.17 -9.33
C ALA A 292 0.13 -26.51 -10.69
N LEU A 293 0.09 -27.30 -11.77
CA LEU A 293 -0.20 -26.80 -13.12
C LEU A 293 -1.59 -26.18 -13.24
N THR A 294 -2.63 -26.81 -12.67
CA THR A 294 -3.99 -26.25 -12.65
C THR A 294 -4.03 -24.88 -11.96
N VAL A 295 -3.36 -24.75 -10.81
CA VAL A 295 -3.29 -23.48 -10.07
C VAL A 295 -2.50 -22.42 -10.86
N ILE A 296 -1.42 -22.83 -11.53
CA ILE A 296 -0.60 -21.93 -12.37
C ILE A 296 -1.40 -21.41 -13.56
N GLU A 297 -2.21 -22.24 -14.22
CA GLU A 297 -3.05 -21.83 -15.36
C GLU A 297 -4.06 -20.74 -14.97
N GLU A 298 -4.69 -20.90 -13.80
CA GLU A 298 -5.58 -19.88 -13.22
C GLU A 298 -4.81 -18.58 -12.94
N ALA A 299 -3.68 -18.69 -12.24
CA ALA A 299 -2.86 -17.54 -11.85
C ALA A 299 -2.30 -16.79 -13.06
N LEU A 300 -1.93 -17.48 -14.14
CA LEU A 300 -1.43 -16.88 -15.39
C LEU A 300 -2.51 -16.06 -16.09
N THR A 301 -3.74 -16.58 -16.13
CA THR A 301 -4.88 -15.87 -16.72
C THR A 301 -5.15 -14.57 -15.96
N LEU A 302 -5.21 -14.65 -14.63
CA LEU A 302 -5.40 -13.48 -13.77
C LEU A 302 -4.25 -12.47 -13.89
N ALA A 303 -3.01 -12.95 -13.93
CA ALA A 303 -1.85 -12.09 -14.08
C ALA A 303 -1.83 -11.37 -15.44
N GLN A 304 -2.30 -12.03 -16.49
CA GLN A 304 -2.43 -11.43 -17.81
C GLN A 304 -3.54 -10.37 -17.84
N ASP A 305 -4.73 -10.68 -17.30
CA ASP A 305 -5.89 -9.79 -17.30
C ASP A 305 -5.66 -8.52 -16.47
N ASN A 306 -4.78 -8.58 -15.47
CA ASN A 306 -4.48 -7.48 -14.54
C ASN A 306 -3.07 -6.89 -14.73
N HIS A 307 -2.41 -7.17 -15.86
CA HIS A 307 -1.09 -6.63 -16.21
C HIS A 307 0.02 -6.88 -15.16
N LEU A 308 -0.04 -7.99 -14.42
CA LEU A 308 0.90 -8.36 -13.36
C LEU A 308 2.15 -9.05 -13.93
N GLN A 309 2.98 -8.29 -14.64
CA GLN A 309 4.09 -8.83 -15.44
C GLN A 309 5.14 -9.61 -14.63
N PHE A 310 5.46 -9.15 -13.41
CA PHE A 310 6.40 -9.85 -12.53
C PHE A 310 5.88 -11.25 -12.16
N ALA A 311 4.64 -11.31 -11.65
CA ALA A 311 4.02 -12.57 -11.26
C ALA A 311 3.84 -13.52 -12.46
N ARG A 312 3.46 -12.97 -13.62
CA ARG A 312 3.35 -13.73 -14.87
C ARG A 312 4.67 -14.38 -15.27
N THR A 313 5.79 -13.66 -15.17
CA THR A 313 7.12 -14.20 -15.48
C THR A 313 7.48 -15.35 -14.55
N ALA A 314 7.26 -15.20 -13.24
CA ALA A 314 7.52 -16.26 -12.26
C ALA A 314 6.66 -17.51 -12.53
N LEU A 315 5.37 -17.34 -12.82
CA LEU A 315 4.46 -18.44 -13.14
C LEU A 315 4.87 -19.20 -14.41
N LEU A 316 5.30 -18.49 -15.46
CA LEU A 316 5.78 -19.11 -16.70
C LEU A 316 7.05 -19.92 -16.47
N ALA A 317 7.97 -19.46 -15.62
CA ALA A 317 9.18 -20.19 -15.27
C ALA A 317 8.84 -21.53 -14.60
N ILE A 318 7.95 -21.52 -13.60
CA ILE A 318 7.50 -22.74 -12.91
C ILE A 318 6.79 -23.68 -13.90
N GLN A 319 5.92 -23.16 -14.76
CA GLN A 319 5.23 -23.95 -15.77
C GLN A 319 6.22 -24.71 -16.68
N GLN A 320 7.27 -24.02 -17.14
CA GLN A 320 8.30 -24.63 -17.98
C GLN A 320 9.09 -25.70 -17.23
N GLU A 321 9.45 -25.47 -15.96
CA GLU A 321 10.15 -26.46 -15.14
C GLU A 321 9.35 -27.76 -14.99
N ILE A 322 8.05 -27.67 -14.69
CA ILE A 322 7.15 -28.83 -14.57
C ILE A 322 7.08 -29.60 -15.91
N GLN A 323 6.97 -28.88 -17.03
CA GLN A 323 6.89 -29.49 -18.36
C GLN A 323 8.18 -30.20 -18.76
N GLN A 324 9.35 -29.65 -18.40
CA GLN A 324 10.65 -30.27 -18.66
C GLN A 324 10.88 -31.55 -17.84
N GLN A 325 10.39 -31.60 -16.60
CA GLN A 325 10.50 -32.79 -15.74
C GLN A 325 9.56 -33.93 -16.17
N SER A 326 8.57 -33.63 -17.01
CA SER A 326 7.57 -34.60 -17.50
C SER A 326 7.95 -35.24 -18.84
N GLN A 327 9.10 -34.88 -19.43
CA GLN A 327 9.66 -35.43 -20.67
C GLN A 327 10.79 -36.43 -20.39
#